data_AF-A0A926RC76-F1
#
_entry.id   AF-A0A926RC76-F1
#
_cell.length_a   1.000
_cell.length_b   1.000
_cell.length_c   1.000
_cell.angle_alpha   90.00
_cell.angle_beta   90.00
_cell.angle_gamma   90.00
#
_symmetry.space_group_name_H-M   'P 1'
#
loop_
_entity.id
_entity.type
_entity.pdbx_description
1 polymer ?
#
loop_
_entity_poly.entity_id
_entity_poly.type
_entity_poly.pdbx_seq_one_letter_code
_entity_poly.pdbx_strand_id
1 'polypeptide(L)'
;MCAKRLKKFGIISPIYKNENIYKNYESYNLIKRKTSSKVNREFDLDEVDLIDNNFLINKEIIKKNLFDENYFLYFETIDFAYRLKKIGKKLYIAKNIKFHHYGSSSLSSKYSNLVKKTRSFHFNWSKFYFYKKNFNYFYALKKIYPNFVKAIKKLLISIFKLDVNNLKLCLLEILGIFTSIIGLKSFYRPRN
;
A
#
# COMPACT_ATOMS: atom_id res chain seq x y z
N MET A 1 14.92 0.15 -23.59
CA MET A 1 15.60 1.42 -23.97
C MET A 1 15.56 2.46 -22.83
N CYS A 2 14.38 2.74 -22.25
CA CYS A 2 14.22 3.70 -21.14
C CYS A 2 15.04 3.38 -19.87
N ALA A 3 14.80 2.24 -19.21
CA ALA A 3 15.46 1.90 -17.94
C ALA A 3 16.99 1.85 -18.02
N LYS A 4 17.56 1.47 -19.18
CA LYS A 4 19.02 1.49 -19.43
C LYS A 4 19.60 2.92 -19.44
N ARG A 5 18.79 3.93 -19.78
CA ARG A 5 19.19 5.35 -19.88
C ARG A 5 18.95 6.12 -18.58
N LEU A 6 18.16 5.57 -17.65
CA LEU A 6 17.94 6.13 -16.33
C LEU A 6 19.03 5.67 -15.35
N LYS A 7 20.07 6.48 -15.17
CA LYS A 7 21.23 6.11 -14.34
C LYS A 7 20.92 5.98 -12.83
N LYS A 8 19.82 6.58 -12.32
CA LYS A 8 19.54 6.68 -10.87
C LYS A 8 18.05 6.59 -10.51
N PHE A 9 17.33 5.59 -11.03
CA PHE A 9 15.97 5.30 -10.57
C PHE A 9 15.94 4.19 -9.51
N GLY A 10 14.92 4.22 -8.65
CA GLY A 10 14.56 3.15 -7.72
C GLY A 10 13.58 2.19 -8.37
N ILE A 11 12.43 2.73 -8.75
CA ILE A 11 11.33 2.00 -9.38
C ILE A 11 10.70 2.83 -10.50
N ILE A 12 10.18 2.13 -11.51
CA ILE A 12 9.36 2.70 -12.58
C ILE A 12 8.06 1.89 -12.62
N SER A 13 6.91 2.55 -12.55
CA SER A 13 5.60 1.88 -12.55
C SER A 13 4.74 2.37 -13.72
N PRO A 14 3.99 1.48 -14.40
CA PRO A 14 2.88 1.91 -15.25
C PRO A 14 1.78 2.54 -14.38
N ILE A 15 0.81 3.20 -14.99
CA ILE A 15 -0.35 3.77 -14.27
C ILE A 15 -1.64 3.03 -14.60
N TYR A 16 -2.63 3.14 -13.72
CA TYR A 16 -3.97 2.64 -14.04
C TYR A 16 -4.54 3.37 -15.25
N LYS A 17 -5.29 2.65 -16.10
CA LYS A 17 -5.98 3.28 -17.24
C LYS A 17 -7.01 4.32 -16.80
N ASN A 18 -7.71 4.06 -15.68
CA ASN A 18 -8.66 4.98 -15.07
C ASN A 18 -8.21 5.34 -13.64
N GLU A 19 -7.49 6.45 -13.52
CA GLU A 19 -6.93 6.94 -12.26
C GLU A 19 -7.98 7.50 -11.30
N ASN A 20 -9.21 7.74 -11.76
CA ASN A 20 -10.31 8.19 -10.90
C ASN A 20 -10.85 7.05 -10.02
N ILE A 21 -10.66 5.80 -10.44
CA ILE A 21 -11.11 4.63 -9.67
C ILE A 21 -9.96 4.09 -8.81
N TYR A 22 -8.80 3.89 -9.42
CA TYR A 22 -7.63 3.34 -8.75
C TYR A 22 -6.39 4.16 -9.06
N LYS A 23 -5.56 4.42 -8.05
CA LYS A 23 -4.30 5.12 -8.18
C LYS A 23 -3.21 4.35 -7.47
N ASN A 24 -2.07 4.17 -8.13
CA ASN A 24 -0.92 3.40 -7.63
C ASN A 24 0.26 4.29 -7.24
N TYR A 25 0.06 5.59 -7.08
CA TYR A 25 1.13 6.50 -6.68
C TYR A 25 0.58 7.71 -5.93
N GLU A 26 1.43 8.32 -5.13
CA GLU A 26 1.13 9.59 -4.44
C GLU A 26 2.17 10.65 -4.81
N SER A 27 1.70 11.90 -4.95
CA SER A 27 2.52 13.07 -5.23
C SER A 27 2.05 14.21 -4.34
N TYR A 28 2.86 14.56 -3.35
CA TYR A 28 2.54 15.56 -2.33
C TYR A 28 2.97 16.97 -2.73
N ASN A 29 3.98 17.10 -3.60
CA ASN A 29 4.55 18.40 -4.02
C ASN A 29 4.56 18.52 -5.55
N LEU A 30 3.45 19.01 -6.12
CA LEU A 30 3.31 19.23 -7.58
C LEU A 30 4.28 20.31 -8.11
N ILE A 31 4.56 21.32 -7.28
CA ILE A 31 5.29 22.54 -7.67
C ILE A 31 6.80 22.28 -7.89
N LYS A 32 7.39 21.24 -7.27
CA LYS A 32 8.85 21.00 -7.29
C LYS A 32 9.35 20.06 -8.40
N ARG A 33 8.49 19.59 -9.32
CA ARG A 33 8.73 18.32 -10.05
C ARG A 33 8.95 18.37 -11.55
N LYS A 34 9.22 19.54 -12.13
CA LYS A 34 9.79 19.58 -13.50
C LYS A 34 11.29 19.27 -13.48
N THR A 35 11.69 18.11 -12.95
CA THR A 35 13.01 17.52 -13.24
C THR A 35 12.97 16.98 -14.68
N SER A 36 13.13 17.92 -15.61
CA SER A 36 12.85 17.77 -17.03
C SER A 36 14.05 17.16 -17.77
N SER A 37 14.60 16.06 -17.27
CA SER A 37 15.67 15.36 -17.99
C SER A 37 15.18 15.01 -19.40
N LYS A 38 16.05 15.08 -20.41
CA LYS A 38 15.70 14.72 -21.80
C LYS A 38 15.05 13.33 -21.87
N VAL A 39 15.57 12.39 -21.08
CA VAL A 39 15.05 11.02 -20.94
C VAL A 39 13.63 11.00 -20.37
N ASN A 40 13.34 11.81 -19.34
CA ASN A 40 12.01 11.85 -18.74
C ASN A 40 10.96 12.37 -19.72
N ARG A 41 11.30 13.40 -20.52
CA ARG A 41 10.38 13.93 -21.54
C ARG A 41 10.15 12.93 -22.68
N GLU A 42 11.21 12.28 -23.15
CA GLU A 42 11.12 11.32 -24.25
C GLU A 42 10.25 10.10 -23.90
N PHE A 43 10.31 9.62 -22.66
CA PHE A 43 9.54 8.45 -22.22
C PHE A 43 8.29 8.78 -21.38
N ASP A 44 7.91 10.06 -21.33
CA ASP A 44 6.77 10.58 -20.54
C ASP A 44 6.73 10.09 -19.09
N LEU A 45 7.84 10.35 -18.37
CA LEU A 45 8.04 9.94 -16.98
C LEU A 45 7.85 11.11 -16.02
N ASP A 46 7.03 10.89 -14.99
CA ASP A 46 6.90 11.83 -13.86
C ASP A 46 7.50 11.24 -12.58
N GLU A 47 8.26 12.04 -11.84
CA GLU A 47 8.76 11.66 -10.54
C GLU A 47 7.66 11.77 -9.47
N VAL A 48 7.52 10.77 -8.61
CA VAL A 48 6.47 10.69 -7.57
C VAL A 48 7.06 10.48 -6.17
N ASP A 49 6.24 10.58 -5.11
CA ASP A 49 6.68 10.40 -3.72
C ASP A 49 6.56 8.96 -3.25
N LEU A 50 5.49 8.28 -3.66
CA LEU A 50 5.22 6.88 -3.37
C LEU A 50 4.69 6.19 -4.60
N ILE A 51 4.96 4.89 -4.70
CA ILE A 51 4.35 3.98 -5.65
C ILE A 51 3.88 2.77 -4.86
N ASP A 52 2.69 2.30 -5.18
CA ASP A 52 2.11 1.08 -4.64
C ASP A 52 1.87 0.08 -5.78
N ASN A 53 2.33 -1.16 -5.62
CA ASN A 53 2.18 -2.25 -6.59
C ASN A 53 2.83 -2.01 -7.97
N ASN A 54 2.97 -3.10 -8.73
CA ASN A 54 3.33 -3.14 -10.15
C ASN A 54 4.49 -2.22 -10.55
N PHE A 55 5.75 -2.62 -10.37
CA PHE A 55 6.88 -1.80 -10.78
C PHE A 55 8.05 -2.61 -11.34
N LEU A 56 8.79 -1.97 -12.23
CA LEU A 56 10.10 -2.37 -12.69
C LEU A 56 11.16 -1.82 -11.73
N ILE A 57 12.12 -2.66 -11.36
CA ILE A 57 13.23 -2.32 -10.47
C ILE A 57 14.53 -2.93 -10.98
N ASN A 58 15.65 -2.24 -10.75
CA ASN A 58 16.97 -2.80 -11.02
C ASN A 58 17.34 -3.86 -9.96
N LYS A 59 17.76 -5.06 -10.40
CA LYS A 59 18.19 -6.18 -9.53
C LYS A 59 19.23 -5.77 -8.48
N GLU A 60 20.17 -4.88 -8.82
CA GLU A 60 21.19 -4.41 -7.89
C GLU A 60 20.62 -3.62 -6.70
N ILE A 61 19.42 -3.04 -6.85
CA ILE A 61 18.71 -2.36 -5.76
C ILE A 61 18.12 -3.40 -4.80
N ILE A 62 17.50 -4.46 -5.33
CA ILE A 62 16.89 -5.53 -4.53
C ILE A 62 17.95 -6.23 -3.67
N LYS A 63 19.14 -6.53 -4.23
CA LYS A 63 20.23 -7.19 -3.48
C LYS A 63 20.62 -6.47 -2.19
N LYS A 64 20.41 -5.15 -2.12
CA LYS A 64 20.75 -4.30 -0.97
C LYS A 64 19.53 -3.83 -0.18
N ASN A 65 18.33 -3.96 -0.74
CA ASN A 65 17.09 -3.44 -0.17
C ASN A 65 16.00 -4.47 -0.42
N LEU A 66 15.77 -5.35 0.54
CA LEU A 66 14.68 -6.33 0.48
C LEU A 66 13.37 -5.72 0.98
N PHE A 67 12.28 -6.41 0.71
CA PHE A 67 11.00 -6.14 1.36
C PHE A 67 11.11 -6.46 2.85
N ASP A 68 10.28 -5.80 3.65
CA ASP A 68 10.24 -6.06 5.09
C ASP A 68 9.32 -7.25 5.36
N GLU A 69 9.89 -8.33 5.87
CA GLU A 69 9.20 -9.60 6.15
C GLU A 69 8.19 -9.53 7.31
N ASN A 70 8.16 -8.41 8.04
CA ASN A 70 7.12 -8.19 9.06
C ASN A 70 5.74 -7.93 8.43
N TYR A 71 5.69 -7.42 7.19
CA TYR A 71 4.43 -7.28 6.48
C TYR A 71 3.98 -8.63 5.93
N PHE A 72 2.72 -8.97 6.19
CA PHE A 72 2.07 -10.05 5.46
C PHE A 72 1.46 -9.55 4.14
N LEU A 73 0.71 -8.45 4.18
CA LEU A 73 0.02 -7.85 3.03
C LEU A 73 -0.21 -6.33 3.20
N TYR A 74 -0.46 -5.64 2.08
CA TYR A 74 -0.93 -4.26 1.88
C TYR A 74 0.09 -3.12 1.89
N PHE A 75 1.06 -3.09 2.82
CA PHE A 75 1.98 -1.95 2.94
C PHE A 75 3.45 -2.32 2.65
N GLU A 76 3.74 -3.56 2.26
CA GLU A 76 5.08 -4.04 1.91
C GLU A 76 5.68 -3.27 0.73
N THR A 77 4.88 -3.03 -0.31
CA THR A 77 5.24 -2.26 -1.52
C THR A 77 5.42 -0.79 -1.22
N ILE A 78 4.50 -0.21 -0.44
CA ILE A 78 4.54 1.20 -0.04
C ILE A 78 5.77 1.46 0.85
N ASP A 79 6.02 0.59 1.84
CA ASP A 79 7.20 0.66 2.69
C ASP A 79 8.49 0.54 1.89
N PHE A 80 8.53 -0.38 0.94
CA PHE A 80 9.66 -0.56 0.04
C PHE A 80 9.93 0.70 -0.79
N ALA A 81 8.91 1.23 -1.48
CA ALA A 81 9.02 2.46 -2.27
C ALA A 81 9.47 3.66 -1.42
N TYR A 82 8.89 3.80 -0.23
CA TYR A 82 9.24 4.87 0.70
C TYR A 82 10.69 4.78 1.19
N ARG A 83 11.18 3.58 1.52
CA ARG A 83 12.60 3.36 1.88
C ARG A 83 13.54 3.68 0.72
N LEU A 84 13.20 3.32 -0.51
CA LEU A 84 13.97 3.70 -1.69
C LEU A 84 14.06 5.22 -1.84
N LYS A 85 12.96 5.94 -1.62
CA LYS A 85 12.94 7.41 -1.63
C LYS A 85 13.85 7.98 -0.53
N LYS A 86 13.80 7.42 0.70
CA LYS A 86 14.65 7.84 1.83
C LYS A 86 16.15 7.71 1.54
N ILE A 87 16.58 6.70 0.77
CA ILE A 87 17.97 6.54 0.34
C ILE A 87 18.32 7.29 -0.96
N GLY A 88 17.49 8.26 -1.35
CA GLY A 88 17.74 9.15 -2.49
C GLY A 88 17.46 8.54 -3.86
N LYS A 89 16.76 7.39 -3.95
CA LYS A 89 16.33 6.84 -5.24
C LYS A 89 15.09 7.56 -5.75
N LYS A 90 15.02 7.75 -7.06
CA LYS A 90 13.87 8.36 -7.73
C LYS A 90 12.81 7.33 -8.06
N LEU A 91 11.55 7.65 -7.79
CA LEU A 91 10.41 6.80 -8.15
C LEU A 91 9.71 7.46 -9.34
N TYR A 92 9.47 6.72 -10.40
CA TYR A 92 8.85 7.25 -11.61
C TYR A 92 7.56 6.51 -11.97
N ILE A 93 6.60 7.26 -12.48
CA ILE A 93 5.47 6.70 -13.23
C ILE A 93 5.72 6.88 -14.72
N ALA A 94 5.37 5.87 -15.52
CA ALA A 94 5.41 5.93 -16.97
C ALA A 94 3.98 6.14 -17.50
N LYS A 95 3.64 7.39 -17.84
CA LYS A 95 2.26 7.77 -18.19
C LYS A 95 1.75 7.15 -19.49
N ASN A 96 2.68 6.82 -20.39
CA ASN A 96 2.39 6.12 -21.64
C ASN A 96 2.09 4.62 -21.47
N ILE A 97 2.37 4.03 -20.30
CA ILE A 97 2.11 2.62 -20.04
C ILE A 97 0.94 2.52 -19.07
N LYS A 98 -0.21 2.08 -19.59
CA LYS A 98 -1.45 1.96 -18.83
C LYS A 98 -1.86 0.51 -18.66
N PHE A 99 -2.39 0.15 -17.49
CA PHE A 99 -2.91 -1.19 -17.23
C PHE A 99 -4.34 -1.17 -16.69
N HIS A 100 -5.06 -2.25 -16.96
CA HIS A 100 -6.35 -2.56 -16.35
C HIS A 100 -6.14 -3.40 -15.10
N HIS A 101 -6.95 -3.16 -14.08
CA HIS A 101 -7.00 -4.03 -12.90
C HIS A 101 -8.43 -4.43 -12.64
N TYR A 102 -8.65 -5.73 -12.70
CA TYR A 102 -9.93 -6.36 -12.44
C TYR A 102 -9.90 -6.82 -10.98
N GLY A 103 -10.29 -5.92 -10.07
CA GLY A 103 -10.16 -6.13 -8.63
C GLY A 103 -10.75 -7.46 -8.18
N SER A 104 -9.93 -8.30 -7.55
CA SER A 104 -10.30 -9.64 -7.06
C SER A 104 -10.94 -10.58 -8.09
N SER A 105 -10.90 -10.28 -9.39
CA SER A 105 -11.59 -11.08 -10.42
C SER A 105 -10.96 -12.45 -10.63
N SER A 106 -9.68 -12.61 -10.28
CA SER A 106 -8.96 -13.88 -10.39
C SER A 106 -9.33 -14.87 -9.27
N LEU A 107 -10.04 -14.42 -8.23
CA LEU A 107 -10.44 -15.26 -7.11
C LEU A 107 -11.92 -15.67 -7.24
N SER A 108 -12.17 -16.97 -7.17
CA SER A 108 -13.55 -17.49 -7.08
C SER A 108 -14.28 -16.88 -5.87
N SER A 109 -15.58 -16.61 -6.03
CA SER A 109 -16.46 -16.08 -5.00
C SER A 109 -16.46 -16.90 -3.70
N LYS A 110 -16.13 -18.19 -3.77
CA LYS A 110 -15.97 -19.08 -2.61
C LYS A 110 -14.90 -18.60 -1.61
N TYR A 111 -13.91 -17.82 -2.07
CA TYR A 111 -12.87 -17.24 -1.20
C TYR A 111 -13.20 -15.83 -0.70
N SER A 112 -14.37 -15.29 -1.02
CA SER A 112 -14.74 -13.91 -0.65
C SER A 112 -14.67 -13.66 0.86
N ASN A 113 -15.10 -14.63 1.67
CA ASN A 113 -15.02 -14.55 3.13
C ASN A 113 -13.57 -14.53 3.63
N LEU A 114 -12.71 -15.38 3.05
CA LEU A 114 -11.28 -15.44 3.37
C LEU A 114 -10.62 -14.09 3.09
N VAL A 115 -10.87 -13.51 1.91
CA VAL A 115 -10.34 -12.19 1.52
C VAL A 115 -10.83 -11.10 2.47
N LYS A 116 -12.12 -11.09 2.82
CA LYS A 116 -12.69 -10.11 3.78
C LYS A 116 -12.02 -10.21 5.15
N LYS A 117 -11.84 -11.43 5.69
CA LYS A 117 -11.17 -11.66 6.97
C LYS A 117 -9.70 -11.24 6.94
N THR A 118 -8.96 -11.65 5.90
CA THR A 118 -7.56 -11.25 5.69
C THR A 118 -7.43 -9.74 5.65
N ARG A 119 -8.26 -9.07 4.84
CA ARG A 119 -8.25 -7.60 4.73
C ARG A 119 -8.55 -6.92 6.05
N SER A 120 -9.56 -7.40 6.77
CA SER A 120 -10.03 -6.80 8.03
C SER A 120 -8.88 -6.67 9.04
N PHE A 121 -8.12 -7.74 9.26
CA PHE A 121 -6.98 -7.72 10.17
C PHE A 121 -5.76 -7.02 9.56
N HIS A 122 -5.27 -7.50 8.40
CA HIS A 122 -3.94 -7.15 7.90
C HIS A 122 -3.84 -5.73 7.39
N PHE A 123 -4.90 -5.18 6.80
CA PHE A 123 -4.84 -3.81 6.29
C PHE A 123 -4.57 -2.81 7.42
N ASN A 124 -5.29 -2.96 8.53
CA ASN A 124 -5.13 -2.07 9.68
C ASN A 124 -3.78 -2.27 10.38
N TRP A 125 -3.37 -3.54 10.57
CA TRP A 125 -2.09 -3.86 11.18
C TRP A 125 -0.92 -3.26 10.37
N SER A 126 -0.90 -3.52 9.07
CA SER A 126 0.15 -3.05 8.16
C SER A 126 0.18 -1.53 8.04
N LYS A 127 -1.00 -0.87 8.02
CA LYS A 127 -1.09 0.60 8.00
C LYS A 127 -0.44 1.22 9.23
N PHE A 128 -0.78 0.73 10.43
CA PHE A 128 -0.19 1.27 11.66
C PHE A 128 1.30 1.01 11.73
N TYR A 129 1.73 -0.23 11.42
CA TYR A 129 3.14 -0.61 11.42
C TYR A 129 3.97 0.27 10.47
N PHE A 130 3.47 0.52 9.25
CA PHE A 130 4.12 1.43 8.29
C PHE A 130 4.34 2.82 8.88
N TYR A 131 3.30 3.44 9.42
CA TYR A 131 3.43 4.79 9.96
C TYR A 131 4.29 4.86 11.23
N LYS A 132 4.23 3.83 12.09
CA LYS A 132 5.06 3.72 13.29
C LYS A 132 6.53 3.62 12.91
N LYS A 133 6.86 2.71 11.99
CA LYS A 133 8.23 2.45 11.51
C LYS A 133 8.84 3.66 10.80
N ASN A 134 8.06 4.36 9.98
CA ASN A 134 8.59 5.34 9.03
C ASN A 134 8.52 6.80 9.48
N PHE A 135 7.71 7.08 10.51
CA PHE A 135 7.50 8.40 11.08
C PHE A 135 7.70 8.32 12.60
N ASN A 136 6.63 8.11 13.37
CA ASN A 136 6.68 7.86 14.81
C ASN A 136 5.34 7.27 15.28
N TYR A 137 5.31 6.81 16.53
CA TYR A 137 4.16 6.15 17.13
C TYR A 137 2.90 7.04 17.18
N PHE A 138 3.03 8.31 17.59
CA PHE A 138 1.89 9.24 17.68
C PHE A 138 1.29 9.55 16.30
N TYR A 139 2.13 9.67 15.28
CA TYR A 139 1.68 9.83 13.91
C TYR A 139 0.92 8.60 13.42
N ALA A 140 1.37 7.40 13.77
CA ALA A 140 0.67 6.16 13.47
C ALA A 140 -0.70 6.10 14.16
N LEU A 141 -0.80 6.51 15.43
CA LEU A 141 -2.07 6.63 16.14
C LEU A 141 -3.03 7.58 15.42
N LYS A 142 -2.55 8.78 15.05
CA LYS A 142 -3.34 9.75 14.27
C LYS A 142 -3.83 9.16 12.95
N LYS A 143 -3.00 8.37 12.25
CA LYS A 143 -3.33 7.78 10.95
C LYS A 143 -4.29 6.59 11.03
N ILE A 144 -4.26 5.82 12.13
CA ILE A 144 -5.17 4.68 12.33
C ILE A 144 -6.49 5.08 12.98
N TYR A 145 -6.54 6.22 13.68
CA TYR A 145 -7.72 6.70 14.38
C TYR A 145 -9.02 6.71 13.54
N PRO A 146 -9.03 7.21 12.28
CA PRO A 146 -10.24 7.15 11.45
C PRO A 146 -10.74 5.73 11.18
N ASN A 147 -9.81 4.77 11.01
CA ASN A 147 -10.14 3.36 10.83
C ASN A 147 -10.75 2.77 12.10
N PHE A 148 -10.20 3.11 13.27
CA PHE A 148 -10.72 2.68 14.56
C PHE A 148 -12.15 3.19 14.78
N VAL A 149 -12.40 4.49 14.62
CA VAL A 149 -13.75 5.08 14.74
C VAL A 149 -14.74 4.43 13.78
N LYS A 150 -14.33 4.18 12.52
CA LYS A 150 -15.17 3.48 11.53
C LYS A 150 -15.50 2.05 11.97
N ALA A 151 -14.52 1.31 12.48
CA ALA A 151 -14.70 -0.06 12.95
C ALA A 151 -15.66 -0.12 14.16
N ILE A 152 -15.54 0.82 15.12
CA ILE A 152 -16.46 0.93 16.26
C ILE A 152 -17.90 1.26 15.80
N LYS A 153 -18.08 2.24 14.90
CA LYS A 153 -19.42 2.53 14.34
C LYS A 153 -20.03 1.32 13.64
N LYS A 154 -19.23 0.62 12.83
CA LYS A 154 -19.67 -0.59 12.12
C LYS A 154 -20.02 -1.72 13.09
N LEU A 155 -19.27 -1.87 14.19
CA LEU A 155 -19.55 -2.82 15.27
C LEU A 155 -20.93 -2.56 15.87
N LEU A 156 -21.21 -1.32 16.31
CA LEU A 156 -22.49 -0.93 16.90
C LEU A 156 -23.67 -1.19 15.94
N ILE A 157 -23.53 -0.82 14.67
CA ILE A 157 -24.55 -1.08 13.64
C ILE A 157 -24.77 -2.58 13.45
N SER A 158 -23.71 -3.39 13.47
CA SER A 158 -23.81 -4.83 13.28
C SER A 158 -24.50 -5.52 14.46
N ILE A 159 -24.27 -5.03 15.69
CA ILE A 159 -24.98 -5.49 16.90
C ILE A 159 -26.47 -5.17 16.77
N PHE A 160 -26.82 -3.93 16.44
CA PHE A 160 -28.22 -3.52 16.29
C PHE A 160 -28.96 -4.31 15.20
N LYS A 161 -28.29 -4.62 14.09
CA LYS A 161 -28.85 -5.43 12.98
C LYS A 161 -28.76 -6.94 13.19
N LEU A 162 -28.17 -7.40 14.30
CA LEU A 162 -27.85 -8.82 14.54
C LEU A 162 -27.05 -9.46 13.38
N ASP A 163 -26.21 -8.68 12.69
CA ASP A 163 -25.38 -9.14 11.58
C ASP A 163 -24.08 -9.76 12.10
N VAL A 164 -24.15 -11.05 12.42
CA VAL A 164 -23.03 -11.83 12.96
C VAL A 164 -21.82 -11.84 12.02
N ASN A 165 -22.05 -11.78 10.70
CA ASN A 165 -20.96 -11.83 9.72
C ASN A 165 -20.16 -10.52 9.74
N ASN A 166 -20.84 -9.38 9.71
CA ASN A 166 -20.17 -8.09 9.82
C ASN A 166 -19.57 -7.87 11.21
N LEU A 167 -20.20 -8.37 12.27
CA LEU A 167 -19.65 -8.33 13.63
C LEU A 167 -18.27 -8.99 13.68
N LYS A 168 -18.12 -10.20 13.14
CA LYS A 168 -16.84 -10.92 13.07
C LYS A 168 -15.77 -10.12 12.31
N LEU A 169 -16.14 -9.49 11.19
CA LEU A 169 -15.20 -8.66 10.42
C LEU A 169 -14.76 -7.41 11.20
N CYS A 170 -15.67 -6.75 11.91
CA CYS A 170 -15.33 -5.58 12.73
C CYS A 170 -14.39 -5.96 13.88
N LEU A 171 -14.65 -7.09 14.55
CA LEU A 171 -13.77 -7.59 15.61
C LEU A 171 -12.36 -7.88 15.08
N LEU A 172 -12.24 -8.42 13.85
CA LEU A 172 -10.93 -8.61 13.20
C LEU A 172 -10.25 -7.29 12.84
N GLU A 173 -11.00 -6.27 12.40
CA GLU A 173 -10.47 -4.92 12.16
C GLU A 173 -9.89 -4.33 13.45
N ILE A 174 -10.65 -4.37 14.55
CA ILE A 174 -10.24 -3.87 15.87
C ILE A 174 -9.04 -4.67 16.38
N LEU A 175 -9.05 -5.99 16.25
CA LEU A 175 -7.95 -6.85 16.66
C LEU A 175 -6.65 -6.52 15.91
N GLY A 176 -6.72 -6.29 14.59
CA GLY A 176 -5.57 -5.90 13.79
C GLY A 176 -4.98 -4.55 14.23
N ILE A 177 -5.85 -3.57 14.51
CA ILE A 177 -5.46 -2.26 15.07
C ILE A 177 -4.75 -2.47 16.41
N PHE A 178 -5.42 -3.10 17.38
CA PHE A 178 -4.89 -3.26 18.73
C PHE A 178 -3.56 -4.02 18.75
N THR A 179 -3.49 -5.13 18.01
CA THR A 179 -2.27 -5.96 17.86
C THR A 179 -1.09 -5.13 17.36
N SER A 180 -1.31 -4.26 16.38
CA SER A 180 -0.25 -3.39 15.84
C SER A 180 0.18 -2.29 16.81
N ILE A 181 -0.76 -1.73 17.58
CA ILE A 181 -0.52 -0.71 18.62
C ILE A 181 0.39 -1.28 19.72
N ILE A 182 0.04 -2.45 20.27
CA ILE A 182 0.84 -3.11 21.31
C ILE A 182 2.17 -3.68 20.79
N GLY A 183 2.37 -3.71 19.47
CA GLY A 183 3.63 -4.14 18.86
C GLY A 183 3.76 -5.65 18.65
N LEU A 184 2.66 -6.40 18.68
CA LEU A 184 2.66 -7.82 18.35
C LEU A 184 2.80 -8.04 16.83
N LYS A 185 3.44 -9.15 16.45
CA LYS A 185 3.62 -9.56 15.06
C LYS A 185 2.27 -9.82 14.38
N SER A 186 2.22 -9.67 13.05
CA SER A 186 1.04 -9.97 12.26
C SER A 186 0.79 -11.49 12.16
N PHE A 187 0.00 -12.04 13.08
CA PHE A 187 -0.17 -13.50 13.22
C PHE A 187 -1.43 -14.06 12.54
N TYR A 188 -2.45 -13.24 12.26
CA TYR A 188 -3.74 -13.78 11.80
C TYR A 188 -3.62 -14.45 10.43
N ARG A 189 -4.03 -15.70 10.30
CA ARG A 189 -4.08 -16.43 9.03
C ARG A 189 -5.43 -17.14 8.95
N PRO A 190 -6.43 -16.57 8.26
CA PRO A 190 -7.73 -17.20 8.20
C PRO A 190 -7.60 -18.53 7.43
N ARG A 191 -8.28 -19.56 7.93
CA ARG A 191 -8.40 -20.86 7.26
C ARG A 191 -9.85 -21.01 6.79
N ASN A 192 -10.02 -21.76 5.70
CA ASN A 192 -11.35 -22.17 5.23
C ASN A 192 -11.93 -23.23 6.16
#